data_AF-A0A3F2RX02-F1
#
_entry.id   AF-A0A3F2RX02-F1
#
_cell.length_a   1.000
_cell.length_b   1.000
_cell.length_c   1.000
_cell.angle_alpha   90.00
_cell.angle_beta   90.00
_cell.angle_gamma   90.00
#
_symmetry.space_group_name_H-M   'P 1'
#
loop_
_entity.id
_entity.type
_entity.pdbx_description
1 polymer ?
#
loop_
_entity_poly.entity_id
_entity_poly.type
_entity_poly.pdbx_seq_one_letter_code
_entity_poly.pdbx_strand_id
1 'polypeptide(L)'
;MFWPFLELQDQLVYCPLADFGASGVREGQDLYAQAVVAQPVTAHMPLKNAFEMQGKIAVLQRGICDFVTKVLHAQRAGAIAVLVANNNGDGRGEAFVMDAGHRQDQLLATVDIPAMMVSWSYSTEIFQQIREAYLDRRALAFTIRFLGADTASRVLAQQESLAQQHRNAMRCIEIKEQREHQQQEAANLLRNRLGKADKAIEPSAMRSAQNVVATPSTSTSEVVDWSSPSSRKSSSACSTRRTIAGNRIDDAIRSNNQEEEDQMQSVQGAAALAMQHWCPMTTALVILDVQNYFVLRHGYGEKHFDKDHEVGPTHSTQAKRHSNTVGLEFYDCVDNVLIPTIQDVLLASRATEGMEVVYSVVESATRDGRERSRAHKHAGIHVPRHGFGAQVPKRIAPDDDCDIVLPRTGVNTFAATNLDYILRNLMVSHIVVMGISVLGSVEDCVQTALDRGYQVTVVKEALLPLTEVPRDCKMATTLAGFAKRGVQVLTAADFVDKLQSFA
;
A
#
# COMPACT_ATOMS: atom_id res chain seq x y z
N MET A 1 -0.48 -31.77 -30.24
CA MET A 1 -0.71 -31.15 -28.91
C MET A 1 0.58 -30.46 -28.54
N PHE A 2 0.52 -29.24 -28.04
CA PHE A 2 1.69 -28.42 -27.73
C PHE A 2 1.60 -27.99 -26.27
N TRP A 3 2.75 -27.83 -25.63
CA TRP A 3 2.85 -27.43 -24.23
C TRP A 3 3.52 -26.06 -24.19
N PRO A 4 2.75 -25.01 -23.88
CA PRO A 4 3.31 -23.67 -23.69
C PRO A 4 4.12 -23.56 -22.40
N PHE A 5 5.26 -22.89 -22.50
CA PHE A 5 6.08 -22.49 -21.38
C PHE A 5 6.35 -20.99 -21.44
N LEU A 6 6.18 -20.31 -20.32
CA LEU A 6 6.53 -18.91 -20.16
C LEU A 6 7.98 -18.81 -19.67
N GLU A 7 8.80 -18.02 -20.35
CA GLU A 7 10.18 -17.75 -19.92
C GLU A 7 10.18 -16.65 -18.85
N LEU A 8 10.47 -17.05 -17.60
CA LEU A 8 10.56 -16.18 -16.42
C LEU A 8 11.92 -16.38 -15.76
N GLN A 9 12.71 -15.32 -15.62
CA GLN A 9 14.05 -15.35 -14.97
C GLN A 9 14.94 -16.51 -15.46
N ASP A 10 15.05 -16.70 -16.77
CA ASP A 10 15.80 -17.80 -17.42
C ASP A 10 15.27 -19.22 -17.11
N GLN A 11 14.05 -19.34 -16.57
CA GLN A 11 13.36 -20.60 -16.33
C GLN A 11 12.10 -20.73 -17.19
N LEU A 12 11.81 -21.95 -17.64
CA LEU A 12 10.61 -22.26 -18.41
C LEU A 12 9.46 -22.69 -17.50
N VAL A 13 8.52 -21.80 -17.23
CA VAL A 13 7.35 -22.11 -16.39
C VAL A 13 6.24 -22.71 -17.25
N TYR A 14 5.80 -23.91 -16.92
CA TYR A 14 4.68 -24.53 -17.62
C TYR A 14 3.36 -23.79 -17.33
N CYS A 15 2.65 -23.40 -18.38
CA CYS A 15 1.40 -22.65 -18.27
C CYS A 15 0.29 -23.32 -19.08
N PRO A 16 -0.54 -24.22 -18.51
CA PRO A 16 -1.55 -24.97 -19.25
C PRO A 16 -2.33 -24.14 -20.27
N LEU A 17 -2.31 -24.59 -21.53
CA LEU A 17 -3.03 -23.96 -22.63
C LEU A 17 -4.53 -24.21 -22.46
N ALA A 18 -5.36 -23.22 -22.76
CA ALA A 18 -6.81 -23.39 -22.86
C ALA A 18 -7.18 -24.40 -23.96
N ASP A 19 -8.33 -25.04 -23.83
CA ASP A 19 -8.87 -25.93 -24.86
C ASP A 19 -9.44 -25.18 -26.08
N PHE A 20 -9.45 -23.84 -26.03
CA PHE A 20 -9.92 -22.93 -27.08
C PHE A 20 -8.83 -21.92 -27.49
N GLY A 21 -9.02 -21.22 -28.62
CA GLY A 21 -8.15 -20.11 -29.05
C GLY A 21 -6.78 -20.50 -29.61
N ALA A 22 -6.39 -21.77 -29.51
CA ALA A 22 -5.06 -22.26 -29.90
C ALA A 22 -4.93 -22.71 -31.37
N SER A 23 -5.87 -22.34 -32.24
CA SER A 23 -5.92 -22.80 -33.65
C SER A 23 -4.68 -22.38 -34.47
N GLY A 24 -4.10 -21.22 -34.14
CA GLY A 24 -2.90 -20.67 -34.79
C GLY A 24 -1.56 -21.10 -34.20
N VAL A 25 -1.54 -21.86 -33.10
CA VAL A 25 -0.32 -22.22 -32.37
C VAL A 25 0.39 -23.41 -33.02
N ARG A 26 1.71 -23.31 -33.20
CA ARG A 26 2.55 -24.42 -33.67
C ARG A 26 3.85 -24.53 -32.87
N GLU A 27 4.42 -25.73 -32.83
CA GLU A 27 5.72 -25.96 -32.21
C GLU A 27 6.80 -25.09 -32.85
N GLY A 28 7.62 -24.45 -32.01
CA GLY A 28 8.70 -23.55 -32.44
C GLY A 28 8.25 -22.17 -32.93
N GLN A 29 6.94 -21.89 -32.98
CA GLN A 29 6.41 -20.54 -33.21
C GLN A 29 6.24 -19.81 -31.87
N ASP A 30 7.37 -19.53 -31.22
CA ASP A 30 7.40 -18.84 -29.94
C ASP A 30 6.83 -17.40 -30.09
N LEU A 31 6.03 -16.98 -29.11
CA LEU A 31 5.47 -15.63 -29.05
C LEU A 31 6.34 -14.75 -28.16
N TYR A 32 6.87 -13.67 -28.71
CA TYR A 32 7.59 -12.65 -27.98
C TYR A 32 6.87 -11.31 -28.10
N ALA A 33 6.38 -10.79 -26.98
CA ALA A 33 5.72 -9.49 -26.96
C ALA A 33 5.74 -8.87 -25.57
N GLN A 34 5.47 -7.57 -25.52
CA GLN A 34 5.30 -6.85 -24.27
C GLN A 34 4.08 -7.37 -23.52
N ALA A 35 4.18 -7.43 -22.20
CA ALA A 35 3.08 -7.82 -21.33
C ALA A 35 2.44 -6.59 -20.70
N VAL A 36 1.11 -6.53 -20.73
CA VAL A 36 0.33 -5.44 -20.13
C VAL A 36 -0.80 -6.02 -19.31
N VAL A 37 -0.99 -5.48 -18.11
CA VAL A 37 -2.13 -5.82 -17.26
C VAL A 37 -3.40 -5.22 -17.85
N ALA A 38 -4.44 -6.03 -18.01
CA ALA A 38 -5.71 -5.53 -18.52
C ALA A 38 -6.44 -4.64 -17.51
N GLN A 39 -7.28 -3.73 -18.02
CA GLN A 39 -8.14 -2.87 -17.21
C GLN A 39 -9.60 -3.01 -17.65
N PRO A 40 -10.51 -3.59 -16.86
CA PRO A 40 -10.27 -4.21 -15.56
C PRO A 40 -9.43 -5.50 -15.66
N VAL A 41 -8.65 -5.83 -14.62
CA VAL A 41 -7.76 -7.02 -14.60
C VAL A 41 -8.52 -8.32 -14.78
N THR A 42 -9.78 -8.36 -14.33
CA THR A 42 -10.67 -9.51 -14.47
C THR A 42 -11.30 -9.63 -15.87
N ALA A 43 -11.17 -8.62 -16.75
CA ALA A 43 -11.73 -8.61 -18.11
C ALA A 43 -13.21 -9.02 -18.21
N HIS A 44 -14.01 -8.76 -17.17
CA HIS A 44 -15.45 -9.02 -17.16
C HIS A 44 -16.24 -8.05 -18.04
N MET A 45 -15.63 -6.91 -18.38
CA MET A 45 -16.11 -5.91 -19.32
C MET A 45 -15.03 -5.63 -20.38
N PRO A 46 -15.36 -4.98 -21.51
CA PRO A 46 -14.37 -4.56 -22.50
C PRO A 46 -13.21 -3.76 -21.89
N LEU A 47 -11.99 -4.00 -22.38
CA LEU A 47 -10.79 -3.40 -21.78
C LEU A 47 -10.74 -1.88 -22.05
N LYS A 48 -10.57 -1.11 -20.98
CA LYS A 48 -10.39 0.35 -21.00
C LYS A 48 -9.05 0.76 -21.60
N ASN A 49 -8.00 -0.02 -21.40
CA ASN A 49 -6.66 0.23 -21.91
C ASN A 49 -6.39 -0.44 -23.28
N ALA A 50 -7.40 -0.51 -24.15
CA ALA A 50 -7.26 -1.16 -25.46
C ALA A 50 -6.14 -0.57 -26.33
N PHE A 51 -5.92 0.75 -26.27
CA PHE A 51 -4.81 1.40 -26.98
C PHE A 51 -3.44 0.87 -26.55
N GLU A 52 -3.25 0.59 -25.25
CA GLU A 52 -2.00 0.05 -24.73
C GLU A 52 -1.86 -1.45 -24.99
N MET A 53 -2.97 -2.16 -25.18
CA MET A 53 -3.02 -3.62 -25.34
C MET A 53 -2.71 -4.10 -26.76
N GLN A 54 -2.83 -3.23 -27.76
CA GLN A 54 -2.64 -3.58 -29.17
C GLN A 54 -1.26 -4.23 -29.43
N GLY A 55 -1.26 -5.47 -29.91
CA GLY A 55 -0.05 -6.24 -30.23
C GLY A 55 0.67 -6.85 -29.02
N LYS A 56 0.05 -6.84 -27.83
CA LYS A 56 0.68 -7.24 -26.56
C LYS A 56 0.06 -8.49 -25.95
N ILE A 57 0.75 -9.06 -24.97
CA ILE A 57 0.26 -10.16 -24.14
C ILE A 57 -0.60 -9.56 -23.03
N ALA A 58 -1.88 -9.92 -22.99
CA ALA A 58 -2.78 -9.47 -21.92
C ALA A 58 -2.59 -10.33 -20.67
N VAL A 59 -2.30 -9.69 -19.54
CA VAL A 59 -2.25 -10.34 -18.23
C VAL A 59 -3.53 -10.04 -17.47
N LEU A 60 -4.30 -11.10 -17.19
CA LEU A 60 -5.63 -11.08 -16.62
C LEU A 60 -5.67 -11.84 -15.29
N GLN A 61 -6.71 -11.63 -14.50
CA GLN A 61 -6.98 -12.38 -13.27
C GLN A 61 -8.24 -13.23 -13.40
N ARG A 62 -8.19 -14.45 -12.86
CA ARG A 62 -9.33 -15.36 -12.75
C ARG A 62 -10.43 -14.76 -11.86
N GLY A 63 -11.70 -15.05 -12.17
CA GLY A 63 -12.86 -14.60 -11.38
C GLY A 63 -13.95 -13.96 -12.25
N ILE A 64 -15.05 -13.50 -11.64
CA ILE A 64 -16.20 -12.76 -12.21
C ILE A 64 -16.91 -13.40 -13.43
N CYS A 65 -16.24 -13.61 -14.55
CA CYS A 65 -16.79 -14.13 -15.80
C CYS A 65 -16.02 -15.38 -16.29
N ASP A 66 -16.56 -16.05 -17.31
CA ASP A 66 -15.95 -17.22 -17.94
C ASP A 66 -14.67 -16.88 -18.73
N PHE A 67 -13.80 -17.87 -18.91
CA PHE A 67 -12.50 -17.70 -19.56
C PHE A 67 -12.61 -17.27 -21.03
N VAL A 68 -13.62 -17.76 -21.76
CA VAL A 68 -13.82 -17.41 -23.17
C VAL A 68 -14.15 -15.92 -23.29
N THR A 69 -15.02 -15.40 -22.42
CA THR A 69 -15.36 -13.96 -22.40
C THR A 69 -14.14 -13.09 -22.10
N LYS A 70 -13.29 -13.48 -21.14
CA LYS A 70 -12.04 -12.77 -20.83
C LYS A 70 -11.13 -12.66 -22.04
N VAL A 71 -10.89 -13.78 -22.70
CA VAL A 71 -10.00 -13.85 -23.87
C VAL A 71 -10.59 -13.07 -25.04
N LEU A 72 -11.90 -13.12 -25.24
CA LEU A 72 -12.57 -12.33 -26.28
C LEU A 72 -12.45 -10.81 -26.05
N HIS A 73 -12.57 -10.34 -24.80
CA HIS A 73 -12.34 -8.92 -24.48
C HIS A 73 -10.89 -8.49 -24.72
N ALA A 74 -9.92 -9.34 -24.35
CA ALA A 74 -8.51 -9.09 -24.64
C ALA A 74 -8.23 -9.08 -26.15
N GLN A 75 -8.78 -10.03 -26.90
CA GLN A 75 -8.62 -10.10 -28.35
C GLN A 75 -9.21 -8.89 -29.06
N ARG A 76 -10.40 -8.43 -28.64
CA ARG A 76 -11.03 -7.21 -29.17
C ARG A 76 -10.22 -5.95 -28.88
N ALA A 77 -9.45 -5.96 -27.79
CA ALA A 77 -8.50 -4.91 -27.45
C ALA A 77 -7.16 -5.03 -28.21
N GLY A 78 -7.02 -6.02 -29.09
CA GLY A 78 -5.83 -6.22 -29.93
C GLY A 78 -4.72 -7.04 -29.27
N ALA A 79 -4.99 -7.73 -28.16
CA ALA A 79 -4.03 -8.65 -27.57
C ALA A 79 -3.72 -9.80 -28.53
N ILE A 80 -2.48 -10.31 -28.49
CA ILE A 80 -2.02 -11.43 -29.33
C ILE A 80 -1.94 -12.75 -28.57
N ALA A 81 -1.96 -12.69 -27.23
CA ALA A 81 -2.01 -13.84 -26.32
C ALA A 81 -2.54 -13.39 -24.96
N VAL A 82 -3.00 -14.34 -24.16
CA VAL A 82 -3.55 -14.08 -22.82
C VAL A 82 -2.88 -14.97 -21.78
N LEU A 83 -2.44 -14.35 -20.68
CA LEU A 83 -2.03 -15.03 -19.45
C LEU A 83 -3.09 -14.76 -18.39
N VAL A 84 -3.74 -15.82 -17.91
CA VAL A 84 -4.73 -15.74 -16.83
C VAL A 84 -4.08 -16.18 -15.52
N ALA A 85 -3.93 -15.26 -14.58
CA ALA A 85 -3.46 -15.51 -13.23
C ALA A 85 -4.53 -16.19 -12.39
N ASN A 86 -4.18 -17.31 -11.76
CA ASN A 86 -5.04 -17.96 -10.78
C ASN A 86 -4.99 -17.22 -9.43
N ASN A 87 -6.15 -16.91 -8.84
CA ASN A 87 -6.28 -16.06 -7.65
C ASN A 87 -6.91 -16.76 -6.40
N ASN A 88 -7.08 -18.09 -6.38
CA ASN A 88 -7.81 -18.74 -5.28
C ASN A 88 -6.92 -19.30 -4.16
N GLY A 89 -7.27 -18.94 -2.92
CA GLY A 89 -6.83 -19.51 -1.65
C GLY A 89 -7.41 -20.90 -1.30
N ASP A 90 -7.85 -21.68 -2.29
CA ASP A 90 -8.54 -22.98 -2.08
C ASP A 90 -7.57 -24.18 -2.04
N GLY A 91 -6.30 -23.96 -1.67
CA GLY A 91 -5.33 -25.02 -1.41
C GLY A 91 -4.72 -25.72 -2.63
N ARG A 92 -5.08 -25.32 -3.86
CA ARG A 92 -4.42 -25.76 -5.11
C ARG A 92 -4.06 -24.55 -5.95
N GLY A 93 -3.11 -23.74 -5.49
CA GLY A 93 -2.52 -22.63 -6.25
C GLY A 93 -1.84 -23.06 -7.56
N GLU A 94 -2.05 -24.28 -8.04
CA GLU A 94 -1.53 -24.84 -9.28
C GLU A 94 -2.32 -24.31 -10.49
N ALA A 95 -1.68 -24.34 -11.64
CA ALA A 95 -2.32 -24.02 -12.91
C ALA A 95 -3.10 -25.25 -13.43
N PHE A 96 -4.20 -24.99 -14.14
CA PHE A 96 -5.04 -26.01 -14.76
C PHE A 96 -5.47 -25.55 -16.14
N VAL A 97 -5.86 -26.51 -16.99
CA VAL A 97 -6.36 -26.25 -18.33
C VAL A 97 -7.70 -25.54 -18.23
N MET A 98 -7.78 -24.33 -18.79
CA MET A 98 -9.03 -23.57 -18.85
C MET A 98 -9.93 -24.19 -19.92
N ASP A 99 -11.15 -24.58 -19.54
CA ASP A 99 -12.16 -25.07 -20.46
C ASP A 99 -13.13 -23.94 -20.89
N ALA A 100 -13.80 -24.14 -22.02
CA ALA A 100 -14.90 -23.29 -22.46
C ALA A 100 -16.19 -23.49 -21.63
N GLY A 101 -16.19 -24.38 -20.63
CA GLY A 101 -17.34 -24.80 -19.85
C GLY A 101 -18.47 -25.39 -20.71
N HIS A 102 -19.71 -24.99 -20.42
CA HIS A 102 -20.91 -25.39 -21.18
C HIS A 102 -21.20 -24.47 -22.38
N ARG A 103 -20.28 -23.58 -22.76
CA ARG A 103 -20.51 -22.61 -23.81
C ARG A 103 -20.42 -23.27 -25.19
N GLN A 104 -21.53 -23.30 -25.92
CA GLN A 104 -21.62 -23.79 -27.31
C GLN A 104 -21.90 -22.66 -28.32
N ASP A 105 -21.78 -21.41 -27.88
CA ASP A 105 -22.13 -20.23 -28.67
C ASP A 105 -21.16 -20.00 -29.84
N GLN A 106 -21.65 -19.36 -30.91
CA GLN A 106 -20.84 -18.94 -32.07
C GLN A 106 -19.63 -18.07 -31.67
N LEU A 107 -19.66 -17.41 -30.51
CA LEU A 107 -18.58 -16.58 -30.00
C LEU A 107 -17.30 -17.37 -29.67
N LEU A 108 -17.40 -18.66 -29.30
CA LEU A 108 -16.22 -19.49 -29.05
C LEU A 108 -15.37 -19.66 -30.32
N ALA A 109 -16.03 -19.81 -31.47
CA ALA A 109 -15.37 -19.93 -32.76
C ALA A 109 -14.67 -18.64 -33.23
N THR A 110 -14.90 -17.51 -32.53
CA THR A 110 -14.23 -16.23 -32.84
C THR A 110 -12.97 -16.01 -32.02
N VAL A 111 -12.66 -16.88 -31.06
CA VAL A 111 -11.44 -16.79 -30.27
C VAL A 111 -10.29 -17.44 -31.05
N ASP A 112 -9.29 -16.64 -31.40
CA ASP A 112 -8.17 -17.01 -32.26
C ASP A 112 -6.79 -16.77 -31.62
N ILE A 113 -6.76 -16.18 -30.41
CA ILE A 113 -5.52 -15.97 -29.66
C ILE A 113 -5.32 -17.04 -28.58
N PRO A 114 -4.07 -17.50 -28.36
CA PRO A 114 -3.78 -18.48 -27.33
C PRO A 114 -3.96 -17.87 -25.94
N ALA A 115 -4.59 -18.65 -25.05
CA ALA A 115 -4.76 -18.31 -23.65
C ALA A 115 -4.14 -19.39 -22.78
N MET A 116 -3.39 -19.00 -21.76
CA MET A 116 -2.72 -19.90 -20.84
C MET A 116 -3.01 -19.50 -19.41
N MET A 117 -3.03 -20.47 -18.49
CA MET A 117 -3.17 -20.19 -17.06
C MET A 117 -1.82 -20.23 -16.36
N VAL A 118 -1.63 -19.31 -15.42
CA VAL A 118 -0.45 -19.24 -14.55
C VAL A 118 -0.86 -19.62 -13.13
N SER A 119 0.00 -20.36 -12.44
CA SER A 119 -0.20 -20.73 -11.03
C SER A 119 -0.20 -19.47 -10.15
N TRP A 120 -0.74 -19.59 -8.94
CA TRP A 120 -0.77 -18.48 -7.99
C TRP A 120 0.66 -17.98 -7.66
N SER A 121 1.59 -18.90 -7.41
CA SER A 121 2.98 -18.56 -7.05
C SER A 121 3.72 -17.75 -8.12
N TYR A 122 3.52 -18.06 -9.40
CA TYR A 122 4.14 -17.31 -10.49
C TYR A 122 3.31 -16.07 -10.88
N SER A 123 2.01 -16.05 -10.58
CA SER A 123 1.17 -14.90 -10.90
C SER A 123 1.55 -13.66 -10.10
N THR A 124 1.83 -13.81 -8.79
CA THR A 124 2.28 -12.71 -7.93
C THR A 124 3.59 -12.13 -8.46
N GLU A 125 4.52 -13.01 -8.88
CA GLU A 125 5.78 -12.63 -9.47
C GLU A 125 5.59 -11.87 -10.80
N ILE A 126 4.74 -12.35 -11.71
CA ILE A 126 4.45 -11.67 -12.98
C ILE A 126 3.86 -10.28 -12.75
N PHE A 127 2.86 -10.16 -11.88
CA PHE A 127 2.26 -8.86 -11.56
C PHE A 127 3.28 -7.90 -10.95
N GLN A 128 4.13 -8.41 -10.06
CA GLN A 128 5.21 -7.63 -9.47
C GLN A 128 6.21 -7.15 -10.53
N GLN A 129 6.70 -8.03 -11.42
CA GLN A 129 7.65 -7.65 -12.46
C GLN A 129 7.06 -6.62 -13.44
N ILE A 130 5.79 -6.76 -13.82
CA ILE A 130 5.13 -5.78 -14.70
C ILE A 130 5.00 -4.43 -13.97
N ARG A 131 4.63 -4.45 -12.69
CA ARG A 131 4.55 -3.23 -11.87
C ARG A 131 5.91 -2.54 -11.76
N GLU A 132 6.96 -3.27 -11.46
CA GLU A 132 8.33 -2.74 -11.36
C GLU A 132 8.80 -2.16 -12.70
N ALA A 133 8.57 -2.85 -13.81
CA ALA A 133 8.90 -2.35 -15.14
C ALA A 133 8.12 -1.08 -15.48
N TYR A 134 6.84 -1.01 -15.13
CA TYR A 134 6.01 0.18 -15.30
C TYR A 134 6.53 1.37 -14.49
N LEU A 135 6.92 1.15 -13.22
CA LEU A 135 7.54 2.17 -12.37
C LEU A 135 8.86 2.69 -12.94
N ASP A 136 9.65 1.79 -13.51
CA ASP A 136 10.93 2.11 -14.17
C ASP A 136 10.75 2.71 -15.59
N ARG A 137 9.51 2.88 -16.08
CA ARG A 137 9.17 3.29 -17.45
C ARG A 137 9.82 2.40 -18.52
N ARG A 138 9.99 1.12 -18.22
CA ARG A 138 10.51 0.10 -19.14
C ARG A 138 9.36 -0.77 -19.62
N ALA A 139 9.50 -1.27 -20.84
CA ALA A 139 8.61 -2.31 -21.34
C ALA A 139 9.09 -3.68 -20.84
N LEU A 140 8.23 -4.42 -20.16
CA LEU A 140 8.47 -5.84 -19.87
C LEU A 140 7.93 -6.68 -21.01
N ALA A 141 8.75 -7.57 -21.55
CA ALA A 141 8.36 -8.52 -22.57
C ALA A 141 8.54 -9.95 -22.05
N PHE A 142 7.61 -10.82 -22.45
CA PHE A 142 7.70 -12.25 -22.17
C PHE A 142 7.84 -13.04 -23.46
N THR A 143 8.53 -14.17 -23.34
CA THR A 143 8.58 -15.21 -24.36
C THR A 143 7.69 -16.36 -23.93
N ILE A 144 6.72 -16.72 -24.76
CA ILE A 144 5.92 -17.93 -24.62
C ILE A 144 6.42 -18.92 -25.67
N ARG A 145 6.99 -20.03 -25.20
CA ARG A 145 7.53 -21.09 -26.05
C ARG A 145 6.55 -22.23 -26.19
N PHE A 146 6.32 -22.69 -27.41
CA PHE A 146 5.43 -23.83 -27.65
C PHE A 146 6.27 -25.06 -27.96
N LEU A 147 6.36 -25.96 -26.98
CA LEU A 147 7.17 -27.16 -27.07
C LEU A 147 6.32 -28.38 -27.46
N GLY A 148 6.87 -29.29 -28.26
CA GLY A 148 6.28 -30.61 -28.51
C GLY A 148 6.33 -31.51 -27.27
N ALA A 149 5.54 -32.59 -27.29
CA ALA A 149 5.35 -33.51 -26.15
C ALA A 149 6.68 -34.03 -25.57
N ASP A 150 7.59 -34.48 -26.44
CA ASP A 150 8.85 -35.10 -26.01
C ASP A 150 9.77 -34.09 -25.33
N THR A 151 9.83 -32.87 -25.86
CA THR A 151 10.66 -31.79 -25.29
C THR A 151 10.06 -31.26 -24.00
N ALA A 152 8.74 -31.05 -23.97
CA ALA A 152 8.03 -30.64 -22.77
C ALA A 152 8.19 -31.65 -21.62
N SER A 153 8.06 -32.95 -21.93
CA SER A 153 8.26 -34.03 -20.96
C SER A 153 9.67 -34.01 -20.35
N ARG A 154 10.71 -33.80 -21.17
CA ARG A 154 12.09 -33.65 -20.68
C ARG A 154 12.27 -32.44 -19.76
N VAL A 155 11.71 -31.29 -20.14
CA VAL A 155 11.79 -30.05 -19.35
C VAL A 155 11.11 -30.24 -17.99
N LEU A 156 9.89 -30.79 -17.98
CA LEU A 156 9.13 -31.04 -16.75
C LEU A 156 9.84 -32.06 -15.85
N ALA A 157 10.36 -33.16 -16.41
CA ALA A 157 11.11 -34.16 -15.65
C ALA A 157 12.38 -33.57 -15.02
N GLN A 158 13.07 -32.67 -15.74
CA GLN A 158 14.24 -31.97 -15.20
C GLN A 158 13.84 -31.02 -14.06
N GLN A 159 12.75 -30.27 -14.20
CA GLN A 159 12.26 -29.37 -13.15
C GLN A 159 11.83 -30.11 -11.89
N GLU A 160 11.12 -31.23 -12.04
CA GLU A 160 10.71 -32.06 -10.90
C GLU A 160 11.93 -32.64 -10.18
N SER A 161 12.94 -33.11 -10.94
CA SER A 161 14.20 -33.62 -10.36
C SER A 161 14.93 -32.54 -9.55
N LEU A 162 15.06 -31.33 -10.10
CA LEU A 162 15.67 -30.18 -9.41
C LEU A 162 14.87 -29.78 -8.16
N ALA A 163 13.55 -29.71 -8.26
CA ALA A 163 12.68 -29.39 -7.13
C ALA A 163 12.77 -30.47 -6.02
N GLN A 164 12.93 -31.74 -6.38
CA GLN A 164 13.15 -32.82 -5.42
C GLN A 164 14.52 -32.72 -4.75
N GLN A 165 15.58 -32.39 -5.51
CA GLN A 165 16.92 -32.16 -4.95
C GLN A 165 16.93 -30.99 -3.97
N HIS A 166 16.30 -29.87 -4.31
CA HIS A 166 16.15 -28.73 -3.41
C HIS A 166 15.39 -29.08 -2.13
N ARG A 167 14.25 -29.78 -2.24
CA ARG A 167 13.48 -30.23 -1.06
C ARG A 167 14.31 -31.16 -0.16
N ASN A 168 15.07 -32.08 -0.76
CA ASN A 168 15.94 -32.97 0.00
C ASN A 168 17.08 -32.19 0.69
N ALA A 169 17.69 -31.23 0.00
CA ALA A 169 18.75 -30.39 0.56
C ALA A 169 18.25 -29.54 1.73
N MET A 170 17.08 -28.89 1.60
CA MET A 170 16.44 -28.12 2.68
C MET A 170 16.16 -29.01 3.90
N ARG A 171 15.63 -30.22 3.68
CA ARG A 171 15.39 -31.18 4.77
C ARG A 171 16.69 -31.61 5.46
N CYS A 172 17.78 -31.77 4.71
CA CYS A 172 19.09 -32.08 5.29
C CYS A 172 19.63 -30.93 6.15
N ILE A 173 19.43 -29.68 5.73
CA ILE A 173 19.81 -28.48 6.49
C ILE A 173 18.99 -28.41 7.79
N GLU A 174 17.68 -28.57 7.71
CA GLU A 174 16.78 -28.54 8.87
C GLU A 174 17.13 -29.62 9.90
N ILE A 175 17.39 -30.86 9.45
CA ILE A 175 17.84 -31.94 10.34
C ILE A 175 19.18 -31.60 11.00
N LYS A 176 20.10 -30.94 10.27
CA LYS A 176 21.40 -30.55 10.81
C LYS A 176 21.24 -29.46 11.88
N GLU A 177 20.44 -28.44 11.62
CA GLU A 177 20.13 -27.36 12.58
C GLU A 177 19.46 -27.91 13.85
N GLN A 178 18.51 -28.84 13.70
CA GLN A 178 17.88 -29.51 14.85
C GLN A 178 18.89 -30.30 15.68
N ARG A 179 19.84 -30.99 15.04
CA ARG A 179 20.91 -31.72 15.75
C ARG A 179 21.85 -30.76 16.49
N GLU A 180 22.22 -29.65 15.87
CA GLU A 180 23.05 -28.62 16.50
C GLU A 180 22.34 -27.98 17.69
N HIS A 181 21.04 -27.68 17.57
CA HIS A 181 20.22 -27.18 18.67
C HIS A 181 20.14 -28.18 19.83
N GLN A 182 19.86 -29.47 19.55
CA GLN A 182 19.83 -30.52 20.56
C GLN A 182 21.19 -30.68 21.27
N GLN A 183 22.29 -30.61 20.52
CA GLN A 183 23.64 -30.66 21.09
C GLN A 183 23.91 -29.46 22.00
N GLN A 184 23.51 -28.26 21.58
CA GLN A 184 23.69 -27.03 22.36
C GLN A 184 22.86 -27.06 23.66
N GLU A 185 21.62 -27.54 23.60
CA GLU A 185 20.77 -27.73 24.79
C GLU A 185 21.37 -28.77 25.75
N ALA A 186 21.82 -29.91 25.24
CA ALA A 186 22.47 -30.94 26.04
C ALA A 186 23.75 -30.41 26.71
N ALA A 187 24.57 -29.64 25.98
CA ALA A 187 25.77 -28.99 26.52
C ALA A 187 25.42 -27.98 27.62
N ASN A 188 24.39 -27.16 27.43
CA ASN A 188 23.91 -26.20 28.44
C ASN A 188 23.39 -26.91 29.70
N LEU A 189 22.65 -28.00 29.56
CA LEU A 189 22.17 -28.81 30.68
C LEU A 189 23.32 -29.46 31.46
N LEU A 190 24.33 -29.99 30.77
CA LEU A 190 25.53 -30.54 31.40
C LEU A 190 26.30 -29.46 32.15
N ARG A 191 26.49 -28.27 31.56
CA ARG A 191 27.13 -27.13 32.22
C ARG A 191 26.38 -26.70 33.49
N ASN A 192 25.05 -26.65 33.44
CA ASN A 192 24.21 -26.33 34.60
C ASN A 192 24.28 -27.38 35.71
N ARG A 193 24.51 -28.66 35.36
CA ARG A 193 24.71 -29.75 36.33
C ARG A 193 26.11 -29.72 36.95
N LEU A 194 27.15 -29.50 36.15
CA LEU A 194 28.53 -29.42 36.62
C LEU A 194 28.78 -28.16 37.48
N GLY A 195 28.20 -27.02 37.11
CA GLY A 195 28.28 -25.79 37.92
C GLY A 195 27.54 -25.86 39.27
N LYS A 196 26.70 -26.88 39.50
CA LYS A 196 26.11 -27.20 40.81
C LYS A 196 26.97 -28.16 41.63
N ALA A 197 27.84 -28.95 40.99
CA ALA A 197 28.74 -29.88 41.68
C ALA A 197 29.95 -29.16 42.31
N ASP A 198 30.37 -28.02 41.75
CA ASP A 198 31.53 -27.25 42.24
C ASP A 198 31.27 -26.42 43.52
N LYS A 199 30.09 -26.54 44.16
CA LYS A 199 29.81 -25.92 45.47
C LYS A 199 29.98 -26.85 46.68
N ALA A 200 30.52 -28.04 46.48
CA ALA A 200 30.89 -28.94 47.57
C ALA A 200 32.29 -29.48 47.33
N ILE A 201 33.32 -28.74 47.77
CA ILE A 201 34.60 -29.18 48.37
C ILE A 201 35.44 -27.93 48.62
N GLU A 202 35.72 -27.64 49.89
CA GLU A 202 36.65 -26.59 50.33
C GLU A 202 38.13 -26.98 50.12
N PRO A 203 39.05 -26.00 50.03
CA PRO A 203 40.39 -26.20 49.46
C PRO A 203 41.46 -26.51 50.52
N SER A 204 42.40 -27.41 50.20
CA SER A 204 43.68 -27.44 50.90
C SER A 204 44.86 -27.78 49.97
N ALA A 205 45.89 -26.92 50.09
CA ALA A 205 47.31 -27.15 49.90
C ALA A 205 47.95 -27.32 48.49
N MET A 206 48.82 -26.33 48.22
CA MET A 206 50.22 -26.43 47.75
C MET A 206 50.57 -26.56 46.25
N ARG A 207 51.17 -25.45 45.76
CA ARG A 207 52.49 -25.31 45.09
C ARG A 207 52.81 -26.11 43.80
N SER A 208 53.14 -25.33 42.76
CA SER A 208 54.49 -25.14 42.15
C SER A 208 54.53 -25.30 40.62
N ALA A 209 55.24 -24.36 39.98
CA ALA A 209 56.06 -24.49 38.76
C ALA A 209 55.40 -25.02 37.46
N GLN A 210 55.75 -24.66 36.23
CA GLN A 210 56.65 -23.71 35.55
C GLN A 210 56.42 -23.96 34.04
N ASN A 211 56.52 -22.94 33.17
CA ASN A 211 57.15 -22.97 31.82
C ASN A 211 56.59 -23.95 30.73
N VAL A 212 56.55 -23.74 29.40
CA VAL A 212 57.14 -22.77 28.45
C VAL A 212 56.71 -23.18 27.00
N VAL A 213 56.43 -22.19 26.12
CA VAL A 213 56.74 -22.10 24.64
C VAL A 213 56.01 -23.06 23.65
N ALA A 214 55.65 -22.78 22.38
CA ALA A 214 55.72 -21.70 21.35
C ALA A 214 54.59 -21.98 20.32
N THR A 215 53.77 -21.03 19.83
CA THR A 215 53.85 -20.18 18.58
C THR A 215 54.25 -20.88 17.26
N PRO A 216 53.96 -20.33 16.04
CA PRO A 216 52.89 -19.44 15.55
C PRO A 216 52.29 -19.92 14.19
N SER A 217 51.32 -19.23 13.55
CA SER A 217 51.52 -18.31 12.40
C SER A 217 50.24 -18.40 11.51
N THR A 218 49.75 -17.41 10.76
CA THR A 218 50.28 -16.11 10.34
C THR A 218 49.11 -15.19 9.88
N SER A 219 49.22 -13.90 10.22
CA SER A 219 48.95 -12.65 9.46
C SER A 219 47.67 -12.53 8.61
N THR A 220 46.73 -11.62 8.95
CA THR A 220 46.71 -10.14 8.75
C THR A 220 46.69 -9.74 7.27
N SER A 221 45.68 -9.00 6.80
CA SER A 221 45.63 -7.53 6.72
C SER A 221 44.43 -7.21 5.79
N GLU A 222 43.75 -6.06 5.74
CA GLU A 222 43.93 -4.72 6.26
C GLU A 222 42.62 -3.96 5.98
N VAL A 223 42.30 -2.98 6.84
CA VAL A 223 41.31 -1.94 6.61
C VAL A 223 42.09 -0.65 6.44
N VAL A 224 41.94 0.09 5.32
CA VAL A 224 41.98 1.57 5.33
C VAL A 224 41.20 2.16 4.14
N ASP A 225 40.18 2.92 4.55
CA ASP A 225 39.57 4.14 4.02
C ASP A 225 40.33 4.96 2.95
N TRP A 226 39.61 5.55 1.98
CA TRP A 226 40.03 6.77 1.27
C TRP A 226 38.82 7.56 0.77
N SER A 227 38.79 8.85 1.11
CA SER A 227 37.87 9.86 0.60
C SER A 227 38.36 10.48 -0.73
N SER A 228 37.38 10.87 -1.57
CA SER A 228 37.30 11.76 -2.75
C SER A 228 38.55 12.47 -3.34
N PRO A 229 38.47 12.78 -4.66
CA PRO A 229 38.73 14.15 -5.11
C PRO A 229 37.70 14.72 -6.10
N SER A 230 37.76 16.04 -6.22
CA SER A 230 36.82 16.99 -6.82
C SER A 230 36.96 17.27 -8.33
N SER A 231 35.85 17.76 -8.89
CA SER A 231 35.70 18.89 -9.85
C SER A 231 35.77 18.64 -11.37
N ARG A 232 34.70 19.09 -12.06
CA ARG A 232 34.62 20.17 -13.09
C ARG A 232 33.19 20.23 -13.66
N LYS A 233 32.41 21.26 -13.30
CA LYS A 233 32.03 22.44 -14.13
C LYS A 233 31.42 22.12 -15.51
N SER A 234 30.12 22.41 -15.66
CA SER A 234 29.60 23.16 -16.80
C SER A 234 28.31 23.91 -16.42
N SER A 235 28.23 25.13 -16.93
CA SER A 235 27.23 26.17 -16.67
C SER A 235 26.13 26.16 -17.73
N SER A 236 24.86 26.31 -17.34
CA SER A 236 23.78 26.67 -18.25
C SER A 236 23.28 28.09 -17.95
N ALA A 237 23.47 28.98 -18.93
CA ALA A 237 22.98 30.33 -18.93
C ALA A 237 21.56 30.41 -19.49
N CYS A 238 20.79 31.31 -18.89
CA CYS A 238 19.47 31.77 -19.30
C CYS A 238 19.51 32.45 -20.68
N SER A 239 18.48 32.25 -21.51
CA SER A 239 18.15 33.17 -22.58
C SER A 239 16.64 33.28 -22.77
N THR A 240 16.16 34.49 -22.53
CA THR A 240 14.85 35.02 -22.88
C THR A 240 14.75 35.20 -24.40
N ARG A 241 13.59 34.94 -25.00
CA ARG A 241 13.20 35.60 -26.26
C ARG A 241 11.70 35.80 -26.34
N ARG A 242 11.33 37.08 -26.42
CA ARG A 242 10.04 37.60 -26.89
C ARG A 242 9.94 37.41 -28.40
N THR A 243 8.74 37.13 -28.89
CA THR A 243 8.27 37.59 -30.21
C THR A 243 6.83 38.07 -30.08
N ILE A 244 6.64 39.34 -30.42
CA ILE A 244 5.37 39.98 -30.73
C ILE A 244 5.12 39.74 -32.22
N ALA A 245 3.91 39.30 -32.58
CA ALA A 245 3.33 39.55 -33.89
C ALA A 245 1.81 39.61 -33.70
N GLY A 246 1.24 40.80 -33.86
CA GLY A 246 -0.19 40.99 -33.99
C GLY A 246 -0.63 40.73 -35.42
N ASN A 247 -1.83 40.20 -35.60
CA ASN A 247 -2.75 40.73 -36.59
C ASN A 247 -4.19 40.36 -36.24
N ARG A 248 -5.02 41.39 -36.40
CA ARG A 248 -6.48 41.45 -36.36
C ARG A 248 -7.14 40.29 -37.11
N ILE A 249 -8.26 39.80 -36.57
CA ILE A 249 -9.58 39.79 -37.22
C ILE A 249 -10.60 39.83 -36.07
N ASP A 250 -11.17 41.02 -35.84
CA ASP A 250 -12.51 41.15 -35.28
C ASP A 250 -13.47 40.82 -36.43
N ASP A 251 -14.29 39.78 -36.28
CA ASP A 251 -15.65 39.67 -36.84
C ASP A 251 -16.11 38.20 -36.81
N ALA A 252 -16.79 37.80 -35.72
CA ALA A 252 -17.86 36.79 -35.67
C ALA A 252 -18.17 36.34 -34.22
N ILE A 253 -18.47 37.27 -33.31
CA ILE A 253 -19.05 36.92 -32.01
C ILE A 253 -20.57 37.05 -32.11
N ARG A 254 -21.25 35.97 -32.49
CA ARG A 254 -22.65 35.67 -32.08
C ARG A 254 -23.18 34.36 -32.71
N SER A 255 -22.62 33.21 -32.36
CA SER A 255 -23.36 31.93 -32.47
C SER A 255 -22.71 30.68 -31.83
N ASN A 256 -21.73 30.77 -30.91
CA ASN A 256 -21.03 29.57 -30.42
C ASN A 256 -21.12 29.27 -28.91
N ASN A 257 -21.91 30.02 -28.14
CA ASN A 257 -21.88 29.87 -26.68
C ASN A 257 -22.53 28.57 -26.15
N GLN A 258 -23.30 27.82 -26.96
CA GLN A 258 -23.95 26.59 -26.51
C GLN A 258 -23.10 25.33 -26.72
N GLU A 259 -22.31 25.25 -27.79
CA GLU A 259 -21.44 24.09 -28.04
C GLU A 259 -20.17 24.11 -27.17
N GLU A 260 -19.65 25.30 -26.82
CA GLU A 260 -18.53 25.43 -25.89
C GLU A 260 -18.93 25.13 -24.44
N GLU A 261 -20.17 25.43 -24.02
CA GLU A 261 -20.66 25.08 -22.68
C GLU A 261 -20.87 23.56 -22.52
N ASP A 262 -21.40 22.87 -23.54
CA ASP A 262 -21.59 21.41 -23.52
C ASP A 262 -20.27 20.64 -23.66
N GLN A 263 -19.30 21.16 -24.44
CA GLN A 263 -17.94 20.59 -24.49
C GLN A 263 -17.18 20.85 -23.18
N MET A 264 -17.34 22.02 -22.55
CA MET A 264 -16.68 22.31 -21.27
C MET A 264 -17.31 21.52 -20.11
N GLN A 265 -18.63 21.27 -20.13
CA GLN A 265 -19.31 20.39 -19.17
C GLN A 265 -18.97 18.90 -19.36
N SER A 266 -18.83 18.42 -20.60
CA SER A 266 -18.41 17.03 -20.87
C SER A 266 -16.94 16.77 -20.56
N VAL A 267 -16.05 17.74 -20.80
CA VAL A 267 -14.64 17.69 -20.37
C VAL A 267 -14.54 17.79 -18.83
N GLN A 268 -15.35 18.61 -18.16
CA GLN A 268 -15.44 18.63 -16.70
C GLN A 268 -15.98 17.32 -16.13
N GLY A 269 -16.97 16.69 -16.77
CA GLY A 269 -17.52 15.39 -16.38
C GLY A 269 -16.51 14.25 -16.53
N ALA A 270 -15.79 14.20 -17.66
CA ALA A 270 -14.73 13.21 -17.90
C ALA A 270 -13.51 13.42 -17.00
N ALA A 271 -13.10 14.67 -16.75
CA ALA A 271 -12.03 14.99 -15.81
C ALA A 271 -12.44 14.68 -14.37
N ALA A 272 -13.68 14.94 -13.97
CA ALA A 272 -14.21 14.58 -12.65
C ALA A 272 -14.28 13.05 -12.47
N LEU A 273 -14.68 12.30 -13.51
CA LEU A 273 -14.70 10.83 -13.49
C LEU A 273 -13.28 10.23 -13.46
N ALA A 274 -12.32 10.82 -14.18
CA ALA A 274 -10.92 10.42 -14.16
C ALA A 274 -10.24 10.75 -12.81
N MET A 275 -10.61 11.88 -12.19
CA MET A 275 -10.18 12.27 -10.84
C MET A 275 -10.88 11.49 -9.71
N GLN A 276 -11.90 10.68 -10.04
CA GLN A 276 -12.61 9.87 -9.05
C GLN A 276 -12.14 8.42 -8.97
N HIS A 277 -11.31 7.98 -9.92
CA HIS A 277 -10.83 6.62 -9.99
C HIS A 277 -9.58 6.43 -9.12
N TRP A 278 -9.77 5.82 -7.96
CA TRP A 278 -8.69 5.34 -7.09
C TRP A 278 -8.65 3.80 -7.09
N CYS A 279 -7.55 3.21 -6.64
CA CYS A 279 -7.44 1.77 -6.41
C CYS A 279 -6.63 1.49 -5.14
N PRO A 280 -6.87 0.36 -4.45
CA PRO A 280 -6.25 0.08 -3.15
C PRO A 280 -4.72 0.16 -3.19
N MET A 281 -4.09 -0.40 -4.22
CA MET A 281 -2.63 -0.44 -4.44
C MET A 281 -1.93 0.94 -4.49
N THR A 282 -2.68 2.03 -4.65
CA THR A 282 -2.13 3.40 -4.68
C THR A 282 -2.82 4.31 -3.68
N THR A 283 -3.46 3.71 -2.68
CA THR A 283 -4.27 4.41 -1.68
C THR A 283 -3.70 4.20 -0.29
N ALA A 284 -3.63 5.29 0.48
CA ALA A 284 -3.31 5.24 1.90
C ALA A 284 -4.47 5.74 2.75
N LEU A 285 -4.80 4.99 3.79
CA LEU A 285 -5.70 5.40 4.87
C LEU A 285 -4.90 6.16 5.93
N VAL A 286 -5.19 7.44 6.12
CA VAL A 286 -4.50 8.31 7.08
C VAL A 286 -5.44 8.68 8.22
N ILE A 287 -5.10 8.24 9.43
CA ILE A 287 -5.85 8.45 10.66
C ILE A 287 -5.16 9.54 11.50
N LEU A 288 -5.84 10.66 11.75
CA LEU A 288 -5.30 11.81 12.48
C LEU A 288 -5.88 11.92 13.88
N ASP A 289 -5.00 12.15 14.86
CA ASP A 289 -5.34 12.57 16.23
C ASP A 289 -6.27 11.62 17.01
N VAL A 290 -6.48 10.39 16.55
CA VAL A 290 -7.25 9.38 17.28
C VAL A 290 -6.33 8.64 18.26
N GLN A 291 -5.87 9.39 19.26
CA GLN A 291 -5.00 8.89 20.34
C GLN A 291 -5.62 9.18 21.70
N ASN A 292 -5.18 8.44 22.73
CA ASN A 292 -5.70 8.52 24.09
C ASN A 292 -5.78 9.95 24.63
N TYR A 293 -4.84 10.82 24.25
CA TYR A 293 -4.85 12.22 24.67
C TYR A 293 -6.09 13.00 24.21
N PHE A 294 -6.63 12.74 23.02
CA PHE A 294 -7.79 13.45 22.49
C PHE A 294 -9.11 12.68 22.67
N VAL A 295 -9.06 11.34 22.70
CA VAL A 295 -10.26 10.50 22.83
C VAL A 295 -10.73 10.31 24.28
N LEU A 296 -9.86 10.52 25.28
CA LEU A 296 -10.24 10.37 26.69
C LEU A 296 -10.54 11.72 27.33
N ARG A 297 -11.56 11.73 28.20
CA ARG A 297 -11.99 12.93 28.95
C ARG A 297 -10.90 13.50 29.84
N HIS A 298 -10.13 12.64 30.51
CA HIS A 298 -8.99 13.00 31.37
C HIS A 298 -7.70 13.37 30.58
N GLY A 299 -7.78 13.47 29.25
CA GLY A 299 -6.69 13.90 28.40
C GLY A 299 -6.71 15.41 28.17
N TYR A 300 -6.89 15.81 26.90
CA TYR A 300 -6.99 17.21 26.50
C TYR A 300 -8.24 17.92 27.08
N GLY A 301 -9.35 17.18 27.21
CA GLY A 301 -10.64 17.73 27.62
C GLY A 301 -10.68 18.26 29.05
N GLU A 302 -9.97 17.63 29.98
CA GLU A 302 -9.86 18.03 31.39
C GLU A 302 -9.38 19.49 31.57
N LYS A 303 -8.60 20.02 30.62
CA LYS A 303 -8.06 21.39 30.69
C LYS A 303 -8.81 22.41 29.85
N HIS A 304 -9.73 22.00 28.98
CA HIS A 304 -10.41 22.89 28.02
C HIS A 304 -11.92 22.92 28.21
N PHE A 305 -12.54 21.83 28.67
CA PHE A 305 -13.97 21.79 28.98
C PHE A 305 -14.27 22.02 30.48
N ASP A 306 -13.28 21.86 31.37
CA ASP A 306 -13.40 22.00 32.84
C ASP A 306 -12.70 23.26 33.43
N LYS A 307 -12.23 24.20 32.59
CA LYS A 307 -11.65 25.48 33.04
C LYS A 307 -12.74 26.42 33.58
N ASP A 308 -13.17 26.18 34.80
CA ASP A 308 -13.91 27.13 35.64
C ASP A 308 -13.70 26.86 37.15
N HIS A 309 -12.55 26.30 37.52
CA HIS A 309 -12.07 26.34 38.90
C HIS A 309 -11.12 27.54 39.07
N GLU A 310 -11.56 28.52 39.86
CA GLU A 310 -10.89 29.78 40.26
C GLU A 310 -11.21 31.06 39.46
N VAL A 311 -12.48 31.42 39.33
CA VAL A 311 -12.89 32.84 39.39
C VAL A 311 -14.14 32.96 40.28
N GLY A 312 -14.14 33.95 41.18
CA GLY A 312 -15.12 34.15 42.24
C GLY A 312 -16.60 34.23 41.80
N PRO A 313 -17.54 34.25 42.76
CA PRO A 313 -18.92 33.87 42.54
C PRO A 313 -19.74 35.02 41.96
N THR A 314 -19.66 35.27 40.65
CA THR A 314 -20.64 36.13 39.97
C THR A 314 -20.78 35.75 38.49
N HIS A 315 -22.00 35.34 38.13
CA HIS A 315 -22.58 35.19 36.77
C HIS A 315 -22.16 33.97 35.91
N SER A 316 -23.03 32.94 35.90
CA SER A 316 -23.67 32.32 34.71
C SER A 316 -23.85 30.79 34.80
N THR A 317 -24.91 30.35 35.45
CA THR A 317 -25.29 28.93 35.63
C THR A 317 -25.71 28.23 34.32
N GLN A 318 -26.00 28.99 33.26
CA GLN A 318 -26.41 28.47 31.94
C GLN A 318 -25.22 28.12 31.03
N ALA A 319 -24.16 28.93 31.01
CA ALA A 319 -22.97 28.68 30.20
C ALA A 319 -22.22 27.41 30.67
N LYS A 320 -22.13 27.23 32.00
CA LYS A 320 -21.56 26.02 32.64
C LYS A 320 -22.30 24.73 32.30
N ARG A 321 -23.62 24.77 32.15
CA ARG A 321 -24.40 23.59 31.72
C ARG A 321 -24.15 23.27 30.25
N HIS A 322 -24.01 24.28 29.40
CA HIS A 322 -23.85 24.08 27.96
C HIS A 322 -22.47 23.53 27.59
N SER A 323 -21.36 24.03 28.15
CA SER A 323 -20.02 23.51 27.82
C SER A 323 -19.82 22.05 28.26
N ASN A 324 -20.39 21.68 29.42
CA ASN A 324 -20.29 20.32 29.93
C ASN A 324 -21.13 19.32 29.11
N THR A 325 -22.28 19.75 28.59
CA THR A 325 -23.08 18.96 27.63
C THR A 325 -22.36 18.77 26.30
N VAL A 326 -21.76 19.83 25.74
CA VAL A 326 -21.00 19.74 24.46
C VAL A 326 -19.79 18.80 24.58
N GLY A 327 -19.08 18.84 25.71
CA GLY A 327 -17.98 17.92 25.99
C GLY A 327 -18.44 16.46 26.10
N LEU A 328 -19.54 16.20 26.81
CA LEU A 328 -20.14 14.86 26.92
C LEU A 328 -20.55 14.31 25.56
N GLU A 329 -21.27 15.10 24.76
CA GLU A 329 -21.69 14.70 23.42
C GLU A 329 -20.49 14.36 22.53
N PHE A 330 -19.38 15.10 22.63
CA PHE A 330 -18.16 14.80 21.88
C PHE A 330 -17.62 13.40 22.20
N TYR A 331 -17.42 13.09 23.48
CA TYR A 331 -16.89 11.80 23.89
C TYR A 331 -17.87 10.65 23.62
N ASP A 332 -19.17 10.89 23.76
CA ASP A 332 -20.19 9.91 23.35
C ASP A 332 -20.11 9.61 21.85
N CYS A 333 -19.86 10.63 21.02
CA CYS A 333 -19.64 10.46 19.59
C CYS A 333 -18.33 9.72 19.28
N VAL A 334 -17.26 9.99 20.04
CA VAL A 334 -15.99 9.26 19.92
C VAL A 334 -16.21 7.76 20.13
N ASP A 335 -16.89 7.38 21.21
CA ASP A 335 -17.05 5.98 21.60
C ASP A 335 -18.08 5.21 20.75
N ASN A 336 -19.17 5.87 20.38
CA ASN A 336 -20.32 5.24 19.73
C ASN A 336 -20.39 5.44 18.21
N VAL A 337 -19.62 6.36 17.64
CA VAL A 337 -19.61 6.63 16.18
C VAL A 337 -18.20 6.54 15.63
N LEU A 338 -17.30 7.45 16.03
CA LEU A 338 -15.98 7.59 15.43
C LEU A 338 -15.15 6.30 15.51
N ILE A 339 -14.95 5.76 16.72
CA ILE A 339 -14.11 4.56 16.90
C ILE A 339 -14.72 3.34 16.19
N PRO A 340 -16.02 3.00 16.37
CA PRO A 340 -16.64 1.91 15.60
C PRO A 340 -16.47 2.05 14.09
N THR A 341 -16.72 3.24 13.54
CA THR A 341 -16.55 3.48 12.09
C THR A 341 -15.10 3.29 11.64
N ILE A 342 -14.13 3.78 12.41
CA ILE A 342 -12.71 3.54 12.11
C ILE A 342 -12.37 2.05 12.16
N GLN A 343 -12.95 1.28 13.10
CA GLN A 343 -12.75 -0.18 13.15
C GLN A 343 -13.24 -0.87 11.89
N ASP A 344 -14.45 -0.54 11.43
CA ASP A 344 -15.05 -1.15 10.22
C ASP A 344 -14.21 -0.83 8.98
N VAL A 345 -13.81 0.43 8.83
CA VAL A 345 -12.96 0.88 7.71
C VAL A 345 -11.57 0.24 7.78
N LEU A 346 -10.95 0.15 8.96
CA LEU A 346 -9.65 -0.50 9.14
C LEU A 346 -9.70 -1.98 8.81
N LEU A 347 -10.74 -2.69 9.24
CA LEU A 347 -10.92 -4.11 8.96
C LEU A 347 -10.97 -4.37 7.45
N ALA A 348 -11.78 -3.58 6.72
CA ALA A 348 -11.86 -3.69 5.27
C ALA A 348 -10.55 -3.28 4.57
N SER A 349 -9.90 -2.23 5.07
CA SER A 349 -8.64 -1.71 4.51
C SER A 349 -7.50 -2.71 4.66
N ARG A 350 -7.31 -3.29 5.85
CA ARG A 350 -6.28 -4.30 6.10
C ARG A 350 -6.56 -5.63 5.40
N ALA A 351 -7.83 -5.97 5.14
CA ALA A 351 -8.19 -7.15 4.36
C ALA A 351 -7.94 -6.96 2.85
N THR A 352 -7.72 -5.73 2.39
CA THR A 352 -7.47 -5.43 0.98
C THR A 352 -5.98 -5.33 0.70
N GLU A 353 -5.49 -6.07 -0.29
CA GLU A 353 -4.07 -6.04 -0.65
C GLU A 353 -3.63 -4.66 -1.17
N GLY A 354 -2.48 -4.21 -0.68
CA GLY A 354 -1.79 -3.01 -1.14
C GLY A 354 -2.35 -1.68 -0.64
N MET A 355 -3.33 -1.69 0.28
CA MET A 355 -3.74 -0.47 0.96
C MET A 355 -2.82 -0.17 2.15
N GLU A 356 -2.25 1.02 2.17
CA GLU A 356 -1.35 1.45 3.24
C GLU A 356 -2.14 2.08 4.39
N VAL A 357 -1.80 1.76 5.64
CA VAL A 357 -2.44 2.36 6.83
C VAL A 357 -1.43 3.21 7.58
N VAL A 358 -1.76 4.48 7.79
CA VAL A 358 -0.88 5.47 8.42
C VAL A 358 -1.60 6.18 9.56
N TYR A 359 -1.01 6.16 10.74
CA TYR A 359 -1.45 6.92 11.90
C TYR A 359 -0.56 8.15 12.08
N SER A 360 -1.18 9.32 12.28
CA SER A 360 -0.48 10.53 12.69
C SER A 360 -0.84 10.87 14.13
N VAL A 361 0.12 10.75 15.04
CA VAL A 361 -0.07 11.00 16.47
C VAL A 361 0.68 12.25 16.93
N VAL A 362 0.09 13.08 17.78
CA VAL A 362 0.77 14.16 18.46
C VAL A 362 1.64 13.59 19.57
N GLU A 363 2.95 13.74 19.42
CA GLU A 363 3.94 13.29 20.40
C GLU A 363 5.14 14.24 20.37
N SER A 364 5.57 14.66 21.55
CA SER A 364 6.74 15.55 21.67
C SER A 364 8.01 14.74 21.48
N ALA A 365 8.96 15.27 20.70
CA ALA A 365 10.28 14.66 20.54
C ALA A 365 11.17 14.84 21.78
N THR A 366 10.95 15.92 22.56
CA THR A 366 11.63 16.17 23.83
C THR A 366 10.67 16.03 25.01
N ARG A 367 11.22 15.73 26.19
CA ARG A 367 10.43 15.52 27.42
C ARG A 367 9.66 16.76 27.87
N ASP A 368 10.22 17.94 27.65
CA ASP A 368 9.60 19.25 27.95
C ASP A 368 8.79 19.82 26.78
N GLY A 369 8.82 19.15 25.63
CA GLY A 369 8.11 19.54 24.42
C GLY A 369 8.49 20.93 23.91
N ARG A 370 9.75 21.34 24.12
CA ARG A 370 10.26 22.68 23.71
C ARG A 370 10.28 22.87 22.19
N GLU A 371 10.36 21.78 21.44
CA GLU A 371 10.36 21.72 19.98
C GLU A 371 8.96 21.81 19.36
N ARG A 372 7.90 21.68 20.16
CA ARG A 372 6.53 21.77 19.66
C ARG A 372 6.28 23.09 18.92
N SER A 373 5.41 23.02 17.92
CA SER A 373 4.95 24.18 17.17
C SER A 373 4.37 25.26 18.08
N ARG A 374 4.40 26.52 17.62
CA ARG A 374 3.80 27.64 18.34
C ARG A 374 2.31 27.42 18.61
N ALA A 375 1.59 26.81 17.66
CA ALA A 375 0.17 26.48 17.79
C ALA A 375 -0.07 25.50 18.95
N HIS A 376 0.67 24.38 19.01
CA HIS A 376 0.57 23.43 20.12
C HIS A 376 0.95 24.06 21.46
N LYS A 377 1.94 24.98 21.48
CA LYS A 377 2.29 25.73 22.69
C LYS A 377 1.15 26.64 23.15
N HIS A 378 0.54 27.40 22.24
CA HIS A 378 -0.57 28.29 22.57
C HIS A 378 -1.82 27.53 23.03
N ALA A 379 -2.12 26.40 22.40
CA ALA A 379 -3.23 25.53 22.80
C ALA A 379 -2.92 24.66 24.04
N GLY A 380 -1.70 24.74 24.60
CA GLY A 380 -1.31 23.91 25.74
C GLY A 380 -1.24 22.40 25.45
N ILE A 381 -1.20 22.00 24.18
CA ILE A 381 -1.13 20.60 23.74
C ILE A 381 0.29 20.09 23.95
N HIS A 382 0.51 19.34 25.02
CA HIS A 382 1.78 18.67 25.30
C HIS A 382 1.53 17.20 25.59
N VAL A 383 1.95 16.34 24.65
CA VAL A 383 1.93 14.89 24.80
C VAL A 383 3.37 14.42 24.98
N PRO A 384 3.76 13.92 26.17
CA PRO A 384 5.13 13.46 26.41
C PRO A 384 5.51 12.30 25.50
N ARG A 385 6.78 12.25 25.12
CA ARG A 385 7.36 11.12 24.38
C ARG A 385 7.13 9.80 25.11
N HIS A 386 6.67 8.79 24.40
CA HIS A 386 6.30 7.44 24.86
C HIS A 386 5.24 7.44 25.96
N GLY A 387 4.49 8.54 26.11
CA GLY A 387 3.44 8.67 27.10
C GLY A 387 2.16 7.94 26.69
N PHE A 388 1.35 7.57 27.68
CA PHE A 388 0.04 6.95 27.46
C PHE A 388 -0.86 7.76 26.51
N GLY A 389 -0.78 9.09 26.56
CA GLY A 389 -1.54 9.98 25.68
C GLY A 389 -1.14 9.90 24.19
N ALA A 390 0.08 9.46 23.86
CA ALA A 390 0.53 9.28 22.48
C ALA A 390 0.02 7.96 21.87
N GLN A 391 -0.42 7.01 22.71
CA GLN A 391 -0.89 5.71 22.25
C GLN A 391 -2.29 5.84 21.63
N VAL A 392 -2.50 5.08 20.55
CA VAL A 392 -3.80 4.90 19.91
C VAL A 392 -4.67 3.98 20.77
N PRO A 393 -6.00 4.19 20.86
CA PRO A 393 -6.88 3.32 21.65
C PRO A 393 -6.80 1.86 21.20
N LYS A 394 -6.79 0.92 22.16
CA LYS A 394 -6.65 -0.53 21.89
C LYS A 394 -7.62 -1.07 20.84
N ARG A 395 -8.83 -0.50 20.76
CA ARG A 395 -9.89 -0.89 19.80
C ARG A 395 -9.47 -0.73 18.34
N ILE A 396 -8.58 0.22 18.05
CA ILE A 396 -8.11 0.59 16.71
C ILE A 396 -6.58 0.68 16.69
N ALA A 397 -5.92 -0.11 17.53
CA ALA A 397 -4.47 -0.07 17.66
C ALA A 397 -3.81 -0.35 16.30
N PRO A 398 -2.69 0.34 16.00
CA PRO A 398 -1.84 0.00 14.87
C PRO A 398 -1.40 -1.46 14.95
N ASP A 399 -1.30 -2.11 13.81
CA ASP A 399 -0.61 -3.38 13.65
C ASP A 399 0.90 -3.11 13.59
N ASP A 400 1.67 -3.65 14.54
CA ASP A 400 3.10 -3.38 14.66
C ASP A 400 3.92 -3.87 13.45
N ASP A 401 3.42 -4.85 12.69
CA ASP A 401 4.11 -5.45 11.55
C ASP A 401 3.83 -4.72 10.23
N CYS A 402 2.66 -4.08 10.10
CA CYS A 402 2.14 -3.58 8.82
C CYS A 402 1.81 -2.08 8.80
N ASP A 403 1.43 -1.47 9.93
CA ASP A 403 0.95 -0.09 9.94
C ASP A 403 2.06 0.93 10.23
N ILE A 404 1.95 2.11 9.64
CA ILE A 404 2.92 3.20 9.81
C ILE A 404 2.42 4.16 10.89
N VAL A 405 3.23 4.42 11.93
CA VAL A 405 2.91 5.42 12.97
C VAL A 405 3.89 6.59 12.90
N LEU A 406 3.37 7.78 12.63
CA LEU A 406 4.15 9.02 12.48
C LEU A 406 3.88 9.99 13.64
N PRO A 407 4.83 10.15 14.58
CA PRO A 407 4.72 11.15 15.61
C PRO A 407 4.96 12.56 15.05
N ARG A 408 4.13 13.53 15.46
CA ARG A 408 4.20 14.92 15.00
C ARG A 408 4.16 15.93 16.14
N THR A 409 4.93 17.01 15.98
CA THR A 409 5.07 18.09 16.97
C THR A 409 4.37 19.39 16.57
N GLY A 410 3.66 19.39 15.43
CA GLY A 410 2.88 20.53 14.91
C GLY A 410 1.56 20.09 14.29
N VAL A 411 0.70 21.05 13.92
CA VAL A 411 -0.69 20.80 13.47
C VAL A 411 -0.74 20.11 12.11
N ASN A 412 -0.06 20.67 11.11
CA ASN A 412 -0.04 20.14 9.75
C ASN A 412 0.84 18.89 9.67
N THR A 413 0.24 17.73 9.38
CA THR A 413 0.94 16.45 9.31
C THR A 413 2.05 16.42 8.27
N PHE A 414 1.81 16.94 7.06
CA PHE A 414 2.80 16.97 5.98
C PHE A 414 4.02 17.85 6.29
N ALA A 415 3.85 18.91 7.06
CA ALA A 415 4.94 19.80 7.44
C ALA A 415 5.69 19.32 8.69
N ALA A 416 5.02 18.59 9.58
CA ALA A 416 5.56 18.14 10.85
C ALA A 416 6.13 16.71 10.84
N THR A 417 5.94 15.96 9.74
CA THR A 417 6.44 14.58 9.58
C THR A 417 7.04 14.37 8.19
N ASN A 418 7.53 13.15 7.94
CA ASN A 418 7.98 12.67 6.63
C ASN A 418 6.87 11.98 5.82
N LEU A 419 5.59 12.26 6.12
CA LEU A 419 4.44 11.61 5.45
C LEU A 419 4.55 11.67 3.92
N ASP A 420 4.81 12.84 3.34
CA ASP A 420 4.89 13.00 1.89
C ASP A 420 5.96 12.11 1.26
N TYR A 421 7.14 12.07 1.88
CA TYR A 421 8.25 11.23 1.42
C TYR A 421 7.87 9.76 1.41
N ILE A 422 7.21 9.29 2.48
CA ILE A 422 6.74 7.91 2.61
C ILE A 422 5.70 7.61 1.53
N LEU A 423 4.63 8.42 1.44
CA LEU A 423 3.55 8.23 0.48
C LEU A 423 4.04 8.22 -0.96
N ARG A 424 4.98 9.11 -1.32
CA ARG A 424 5.59 9.12 -2.67
C ARG A 424 6.39 7.86 -2.97
N ASN A 425 7.15 7.35 -2.00
CA ASN A 425 7.93 6.12 -2.19
C ASN A 425 7.04 4.87 -2.26
N LEU A 426 5.90 4.89 -1.58
CA LEU A 426 4.86 3.87 -1.68
C LEU A 426 3.97 4.04 -2.92
N MET A 427 4.27 5.02 -3.79
CA MET A 427 3.50 5.32 -5.01
C MET A 427 2.01 5.60 -4.73
N VAL A 428 1.72 6.11 -3.53
CA VAL A 428 0.38 6.54 -3.14
C VAL A 428 0.02 7.78 -3.95
N SER A 429 -1.16 7.75 -4.56
CA SER A 429 -1.73 8.86 -5.33
C SER A 429 -3.08 9.32 -4.77
N HIS A 430 -3.70 8.50 -3.91
CA HIS A 430 -4.97 8.77 -3.25
C HIS A 430 -4.85 8.62 -1.73
N ILE A 431 -5.42 9.56 -0.98
CA ILE A 431 -5.40 9.56 0.48
C ILE A 431 -6.83 9.55 1.01
N VAL A 432 -7.14 8.58 1.86
CA VAL A 432 -8.40 8.51 2.59
C VAL A 432 -8.16 9.04 4.00
N VAL A 433 -8.83 10.11 4.39
CA VAL A 433 -8.58 10.82 5.65
C VAL A 433 -9.70 10.57 6.65
N MET A 434 -9.33 10.20 7.87
CA MET A 434 -10.22 10.01 9.01
C MET A 434 -9.60 10.55 10.30
N GLY A 435 -10.42 10.83 11.30
CA GLY A 435 -10.01 11.10 12.66
C GLY A 435 -10.56 12.40 13.24
N ILE A 436 -9.85 12.92 14.24
CA ILE A 436 -10.26 14.11 14.98
C ILE A 436 -9.54 15.32 14.38
N SER A 437 -10.27 16.38 14.05
CA SER A 437 -9.64 17.64 13.64
C SER A 437 -9.29 18.49 14.87
N VAL A 438 -8.05 18.36 15.32
CA VAL A 438 -7.48 19.14 16.42
C VAL A 438 -6.82 20.39 15.85
N LEU A 439 -7.34 21.57 16.21
CA LEU A 439 -6.88 22.87 15.68
C LEU A 439 -6.94 22.97 14.13
N GLY A 440 -7.81 22.20 13.47
CA GLY A 440 -7.88 22.17 12.01
C GLY A 440 -6.90 21.20 11.34
N SER A 441 -6.33 20.24 12.08
CA SER A 441 -5.34 19.29 11.56
C SER A 441 -5.81 18.52 10.33
N VAL A 442 -7.08 18.09 10.30
CA VAL A 442 -7.64 17.39 9.14
C VAL A 442 -7.80 18.33 7.95
N GLU A 443 -8.31 19.54 8.16
CA GLU A 443 -8.45 20.55 7.11
C GLU A 443 -7.09 20.91 6.48
N ASP A 444 -6.06 21.11 7.31
CA ASP A 444 -4.70 21.40 6.86
C ASP A 444 -4.10 20.21 6.10
N CYS A 445 -4.34 18.99 6.57
CA CYS A 445 -3.89 17.76 5.92
C CYS A 445 -4.52 17.61 4.53
N VAL A 446 -5.84 17.72 4.45
CA VAL A 446 -6.61 17.64 3.19
C VAL A 446 -6.14 18.72 2.22
N GLN A 447 -6.04 19.97 2.67
CA GLN A 447 -5.60 21.07 1.81
C GLN A 447 -4.19 20.83 1.28
N THR A 448 -3.25 20.44 2.15
CA THR A 448 -1.87 20.19 1.75
C THR A 448 -1.75 18.98 0.82
N ALA A 449 -2.53 17.93 1.04
CA ALA A 449 -2.58 16.76 0.17
C ALA A 449 -3.02 17.13 -1.25
N LEU A 450 -4.11 17.90 -1.37
CA LEU A 450 -4.58 18.41 -2.67
C LEU A 450 -3.50 19.26 -3.36
N ASP A 451 -2.88 20.20 -2.62
CA ASP A 451 -1.84 21.08 -3.16
C ASP A 451 -0.57 20.31 -3.59
N ARG A 452 -0.30 19.15 -2.96
CA ARG A 452 0.78 18.24 -3.35
C ARG A 452 0.38 17.26 -4.46
N GLY A 453 -0.85 17.33 -4.98
CA GLY A 453 -1.33 16.55 -6.11
C GLY A 453 -1.91 15.19 -5.75
N TYR A 454 -2.22 14.94 -4.47
CA TYR A 454 -2.96 13.74 -4.08
C TYR A 454 -4.45 13.92 -4.36
N GLN A 455 -5.09 12.85 -4.82
CA GLN A 455 -6.55 12.74 -4.70
C GLN A 455 -6.89 12.52 -3.23
N VAL A 456 -8.02 13.07 -2.75
CA VAL A 456 -8.40 12.95 -1.34
C VAL A 456 -9.84 12.49 -1.21
N THR A 457 -10.05 11.48 -0.36
CA THR A 457 -11.36 11.09 0.16
C THR A 457 -11.43 11.37 1.65
N VAL A 458 -12.57 11.87 2.12
CA VAL A 458 -12.87 12.02 3.56
C VAL A 458 -14.06 11.14 3.89
N VAL A 459 -13.91 10.30 4.92
CA VAL A 459 -15.00 9.48 5.45
C VAL A 459 -15.80 10.32 6.44
N LYS A 460 -17.03 10.67 6.06
CA LYS A 460 -17.89 11.62 6.78
C LYS A 460 -18.11 11.23 8.24
N GLU A 461 -18.47 9.99 8.52
CA GLU A 461 -18.80 9.52 9.88
C GLU A 461 -17.54 9.38 10.74
N ALA A 462 -16.38 9.25 10.10
CA ALA A 462 -15.09 9.17 10.76
C ALA A 462 -14.34 10.52 10.79
N LEU A 463 -15.03 11.65 10.64
CA LEU A 463 -14.48 12.99 10.81
C LEU A 463 -15.12 13.67 12.02
N LEU A 464 -14.31 14.03 13.01
CA LEU A 464 -14.81 14.70 14.22
C LEU A 464 -14.05 15.99 14.53
N PRO A 465 -14.63 17.18 14.29
CA PRO A 465 -14.00 18.44 14.68
C PRO A 465 -13.94 18.61 16.21
N LEU A 466 -12.76 18.93 16.75
CA LEU A 466 -12.60 19.27 18.17
C LEU A 466 -12.82 20.78 18.36
N THR A 467 -14.07 21.19 18.60
CA THR A 467 -14.44 22.61 18.71
C THR A 467 -15.46 22.86 19.81
N GLU A 468 -15.52 24.11 20.29
CA GLU A 468 -16.57 24.58 21.21
C GLU A 468 -17.90 24.91 20.49
N VAL A 469 -17.90 24.92 19.15
CA VAL A 469 -19.08 25.20 18.31
C VAL A 469 -19.91 23.93 18.15
N PRO A 470 -21.26 24.01 18.05
CA PRO A 470 -22.11 22.85 17.78
C PRO A 470 -21.60 22.03 16.59
N ARG A 471 -21.43 20.71 16.83
CA ARG A 471 -20.82 19.75 15.90
C ARG A 471 -21.42 19.84 14.50
N ASP A 472 -22.74 19.83 14.40
CA ASP A 472 -23.44 19.70 13.12
C ASP A 472 -23.17 20.88 12.18
N CYS A 473 -23.17 22.11 12.72
CA CYS A 473 -22.88 23.31 11.93
C CYS A 473 -21.42 23.32 11.41
N LYS A 474 -20.46 22.94 12.27
CA LYS A 474 -19.05 22.91 11.89
C LYS A 474 -18.78 21.81 10.86
N MET A 475 -19.31 20.61 11.11
CA MET A 475 -19.11 19.44 10.25
C MET A 475 -19.72 19.66 8.87
N ALA A 476 -20.95 20.19 8.77
CA ALA A 476 -21.58 20.52 7.49
C ALA A 476 -20.77 21.55 6.70
N THR A 477 -20.26 22.59 7.37
CA THR A 477 -19.45 23.64 6.73
C THR A 477 -18.12 23.08 6.22
N THR A 478 -17.44 22.27 7.04
CA THR A 478 -16.15 21.64 6.67
C THR A 478 -16.33 20.68 5.49
N LEU A 479 -17.33 19.79 5.52
CA LEU A 479 -17.60 18.84 4.44
C LEU A 479 -17.98 19.55 3.13
N ALA A 480 -18.82 20.60 3.20
CA ALA A 480 -19.14 21.40 2.04
C ALA A 480 -17.90 22.14 1.48
N GLY A 481 -17.00 22.58 2.36
CA GLY A 481 -15.72 23.15 1.99
C GLY A 481 -14.81 22.16 1.26
N PHE A 482 -14.75 20.91 1.72
CA PHE A 482 -14.01 19.83 1.08
C PHE A 482 -14.56 19.50 -0.31
N ALA A 483 -15.87 19.29 -0.43
CA ALA A 483 -16.51 18.98 -1.71
C ALA A 483 -16.25 20.06 -2.77
N LYS A 484 -16.28 21.35 -2.39
CA LYS A 484 -15.96 22.47 -3.28
C LYS A 484 -14.52 22.47 -3.80
N ARG A 485 -13.60 21.79 -3.12
CA ARG A 485 -12.18 21.68 -3.51
C ARG A 485 -11.86 20.37 -4.25
N GLY A 486 -12.88 19.59 -4.63
CA GLY A 486 -12.71 18.33 -5.36
C GLY A 486 -12.41 17.12 -4.47
N VAL A 487 -12.55 17.23 -3.14
CA VAL A 487 -12.44 16.10 -2.22
C VAL A 487 -13.67 15.21 -2.35
N GLN A 488 -13.47 13.89 -2.43
CA GLN A 488 -14.58 12.95 -2.34
C GLN A 488 -15.05 12.84 -0.90
N VAL A 489 -16.32 13.15 -0.63
CA VAL A 489 -16.92 12.92 0.68
C VAL A 489 -17.78 11.66 0.58
N LEU A 490 -17.36 10.59 1.24
CA LEU A 490 -18.04 9.30 1.21
C LEU A 490 -18.55 8.94 2.61
N THR A 491 -19.62 8.14 2.65
CA THR A 491 -19.95 7.44 3.88
C THR A 491 -18.98 6.27 4.09
N ALA A 492 -18.83 5.82 5.33
CA ALA A 492 -18.01 4.64 5.61
C ALA A 492 -18.51 3.40 4.86
N ALA A 493 -19.83 3.21 4.78
CA ALA A 493 -20.44 2.12 4.02
C ALA A 493 -20.08 2.21 2.53
N ASP A 494 -20.27 3.38 1.90
CA ASP A 494 -19.94 3.57 0.48
C ASP A 494 -18.44 3.36 0.21
N PHE A 495 -17.57 3.77 1.14
CA PHE A 495 -16.14 3.56 1.03
C PHE A 495 -15.80 2.06 1.09
N VAL A 496 -16.35 1.34 2.06
CA VAL A 496 -16.13 -0.11 2.22
C VAL A 496 -16.70 -0.89 1.03
N ASP A 497 -17.89 -0.55 0.55
CA ASP A 497 -18.50 -1.19 -0.63
C ASP A 497 -17.65 -0.96 -1.88
N LYS A 498 -17.15 0.26 -2.09
CA LYS A 498 -16.21 0.56 -3.19
C LYS A 498 -14.91 -0.22 -3.02
N LEU A 499 -14.38 -0.28 -1.81
CA LEU A 499 -13.15 -1.01 -1.53
C LEU A 499 -13.29 -2.50 -1.84
N GLN A 500 -14.40 -3.12 -1.41
CA GLN A 500 -14.73 -4.51 -1.68
C GLN A 500 -14.94 -4.80 -3.17
N SER A 501 -15.31 -3.81 -3.98
CA SER A 501 -15.40 -3.99 -5.44
C SER A 501 -14.04 -4.22 -6.11
N PHE A 502 -12.93 -3.99 -5.41
CA PHE A 502 -11.57 -4.25 -5.88
C PHE A 502 -11.01 -5.61 -5.42
N ALA A 503 -11.61 -6.23 -4.39
CA ALA A 503 -11.26 -7.57 -3.90
C ALA A 503 -11.95 -8.65 -4.74
#